data_AF-A0A0N8Q5Y3-F1
#
_entry.id   AF-A0A0N8Q5Y3-F1
#
_cell.length_a   1.000
_cell.length_b   1.000
_cell.length_c   1.000
_cell.angle_alpha   90.00
_cell.angle_beta   90.00
_cell.angle_gamma   90.00
#
_symmetry.space_group_name_H-M   'P 1'
#
loop_
_entity.id
_entity.type
_entity.pdbx_description
1 polymer ?
#
loop_
_entity_poly.entity_id
_entity_poly.type
_entity_poly.pdbx_seq_one_letter_code
_entity_poly.pdbx_strand_id
1 'polypeptide(L)'
;MELINYLNAHFYTKQQLLELSKIPESVFQQWQSNGLMPKCSFQPAFMGTFWGYYRMPPNKRDMVTVNRHLDSCINCLETINKQLQQTPYLAGSTLSLADIVVGAVIYRLTSQGLMIPLPKYVSDWYQVLKSRPGYKTWVMSDFTELKAREDF
;
A
#
# COMPACT_ATOMS: atom_id res chain seq x y z
N MET A 1 -1.26 -10.17 20.37
CA MET A 1 -1.84 -11.50 20.08
C MET A 1 -3.28 -11.43 19.56
N GLU A 2 -4.11 -10.45 19.97
CA GLU A 2 -5.51 -10.34 19.51
C GLU A 2 -5.69 -10.18 17.99
N LEU A 3 -4.83 -9.39 17.33
CA LEU A 3 -4.92 -9.19 15.88
C LEU A 3 -4.71 -10.50 15.10
N ILE A 4 -3.73 -11.32 15.48
CA ILE A 4 -3.45 -12.59 14.79
C ILE A 4 -4.61 -13.57 14.97
N ASN A 5 -5.19 -13.64 16.17
CA ASN A 5 -6.35 -14.50 16.43
C ASN A 5 -7.60 -14.04 15.66
N TYR A 6 -7.86 -12.73 15.62
CA TYR A 6 -8.94 -12.16 14.82
C TYR A 6 -8.73 -12.44 13.32
N LEU A 7 -7.50 -12.25 12.82
CA LEU A 7 -7.19 -12.53 11.42
C LEU A 7 -7.39 -14.01 11.07
N ASN A 8 -6.93 -14.93 11.92
CA ASN A 8 -7.12 -16.37 11.71
C ASN A 8 -8.58 -16.80 11.80
N ALA A 9 -9.40 -16.13 12.63
CA ALA A 9 -10.82 -16.45 12.77
C ALA A 9 -11.68 -15.94 11.61
N HIS A 10 -11.27 -14.86 10.94
CA HIS A 10 -12.10 -14.15 9.97
C HIS A 10 -11.55 -14.13 8.54
N PHE A 11 -10.31 -14.55 8.31
CA PHE A 11 -9.66 -14.51 7.00
C PHE A 11 -8.95 -15.82 6.67
N TYR A 12 -8.95 -16.19 5.39
CA TYR A 12 -8.20 -17.35 4.91
C TYR A 12 -6.70 -17.08 4.87
N THR A 13 -5.91 -18.07 5.30
CA THR A 13 -4.47 -18.09 5.07
C THR A 13 -4.15 -18.24 3.58
N LYS A 14 -2.93 -17.89 3.17
CA LYS A 14 -2.44 -18.14 1.81
C LYS A 14 -2.62 -19.61 1.41
N GLN A 15 -2.33 -20.54 2.32
CA GLN A 15 -2.45 -21.98 2.08
C GLN A 15 -3.90 -22.39 1.82
N GLN A 16 -4.84 -21.94 2.65
CA GLN A 16 -6.27 -22.23 2.46
C GLN A 16 -6.81 -21.64 1.15
N LEU A 17 -6.37 -20.45 0.76
CA LEU A 17 -6.74 -19.85 -0.54
C LEU A 17 -6.19 -20.68 -1.72
N LEU A 18 -4.95 -21.15 -1.62
CA LEU A 18 -4.35 -22.02 -2.64
C LEU A 18 -5.11 -23.35 -2.75
N GLU A 19 -5.42 -23.98 -1.63
CA GLU A 19 -6.21 -25.22 -1.58
C GLU A 19 -7.62 -25.05 -2.17
N LEU A 20 -8.32 -23.97 -1.80
CA LEU A 20 -9.64 -23.63 -2.35
C LEU A 20 -9.59 -23.36 -3.85
N SER A 21 -8.53 -22.69 -4.33
CA SER A 21 -8.38 -22.36 -5.75
C SER A 21 -8.14 -23.59 -6.63
N LYS A 22 -7.63 -24.69 -6.06
CA LYS A 22 -7.20 -25.90 -6.78
C LYS A 22 -6.16 -25.62 -7.87
N ILE A 23 -5.45 -24.51 -7.78
CA ILE A 23 -4.44 -24.06 -8.74
C ILE A 23 -3.08 -24.01 -8.03
N PRO A 24 -2.01 -24.59 -8.61
CA PRO A 24 -0.68 -24.50 -8.03
C PRO A 24 -0.18 -23.05 -7.96
N GLU A 25 0.58 -22.70 -6.92
CA GLU A 25 1.14 -21.34 -6.76
C GLU A 25 1.97 -20.89 -7.98
N SER A 26 2.69 -21.82 -8.62
CA SER A 26 3.49 -21.54 -9.82
C SER A 26 2.64 -20.98 -10.98
N VAL A 27 1.40 -21.44 -11.13
CA VAL A 27 0.48 -20.95 -12.16
C VAL A 27 0.06 -19.51 -11.86
N PHE A 28 -0.22 -19.18 -10.60
CA PHE A 28 -0.48 -17.80 -10.18
C PHE A 28 0.72 -16.88 -10.44
N GLN A 29 1.94 -17.34 -10.20
CA GLN A 29 3.17 -16.58 -10.49
C GLN A 29 3.37 -16.39 -12.00
N GLN A 30 3.04 -17.39 -12.81
CA GLN A 30 3.07 -17.30 -14.26
C GLN A 30 2.04 -16.30 -14.79
N TRP A 31 0.80 -16.32 -14.27
CA TRP A 31 -0.23 -15.35 -14.63
C TRP A 31 0.15 -13.92 -14.25
N GLN A 32 0.77 -13.71 -13.09
CA GLN A 32 1.31 -12.40 -12.72
C GLN A 32 2.41 -11.94 -13.67
N SER A 33 3.33 -12.85 -14.02
CA SER A 33 4.43 -12.54 -14.95
C SER A 33 3.91 -12.18 -16.34
N ASN A 34 2.86 -12.85 -16.78
CA ASN A 34 2.21 -12.63 -18.08
C ASN A 34 1.16 -11.49 -18.04
N GLY A 35 0.97 -10.83 -16.90
CA GLY A 35 -0.01 -9.75 -16.74
C GLY A 35 -1.48 -10.18 -16.75
N LEU A 36 -1.76 -11.49 -16.75
CA LEU A 36 -3.11 -12.08 -16.65
C LEU A 36 -3.73 -11.87 -15.26
N MET A 37 -2.88 -11.82 -14.22
CA MET A 37 -3.30 -11.48 -12.86
C MET A 37 -2.62 -10.18 -12.43
N PRO A 38 -3.35 -9.19 -11.89
CA PRO A 38 -2.74 -7.97 -11.38
C PRO A 38 -1.76 -8.32 -10.25
N LYS A 39 -0.50 -7.90 -10.41
CA LYS A 39 0.47 -7.95 -9.31
C LYS A 39 -0.03 -7.04 -8.19
N CYS A 40 0.22 -7.40 -6.93
CA CYS A 40 0.13 -6.45 -5.82
C CYS A 40 1.18 -5.35 -6.06
N SER A 41 0.83 -4.34 -6.85
CA SER A 41 1.77 -3.36 -7.38
C SER A 41 2.05 -2.24 -6.39
N PHE A 42 1.09 -1.92 -5.51
CA PHE A 42 1.19 -0.71 -4.73
C PHE A 42 2.26 -0.79 -3.63
N GLN A 43 2.24 -1.83 -2.78
CA GLN A 43 3.23 -1.99 -1.71
C GLN A 43 4.68 -2.10 -2.26
N PRO A 44 5.00 -2.94 -3.25
CA PRO A 44 6.35 -3.00 -3.80
C PRO A 44 6.80 -1.69 -4.47
N ALA A 45 5.93 -1.01 -5.23
CA ALA A 45 6.24 0.29 -5.82
C ALA A 45 6.51 1.35 -4.73
N PHE A 46 5.70 1.37 -3.68
CA PHE A 46 5.93 2.23 -2.53
C PHE A 46 7.27 1.92 -1.88
N MET A 47 7.61 0.65 -1.62
CA MET A 47 8.88 0.28 -1.00
C MET A 47 10.08 0.71 -1.85
N GLY A 48 10.00 0.59 -3.18
CA GLY A 48 11.04 1.09 -4.08
C GLY A 48 11.24 2.61 -3.98
N THR A 49 10.13 3.37 -3.91
CA THR A 49 10.17 4.83 -3.70
C THR A 49 10.73 5.17 -2.31
N PHE A 50 10.23 4.55 -1.25
CA PHE A 50 10.58 4.85 0.12
C PHE A 50 12.05 4.52 0.43
N TRP A 51 12.56 3.38 -0.05
CA TRP A 51 13.97 3.05 0.09
C TRP A 51 14.86 3.97 -0.75
N GLY A 52 14.54 4.14 -2.03
CA GLY A 52 15.35 4.93 -2.96
C GLY A 52 15.36 6.44 -2.67
N TYR A 53 14.33 6.96 -2.00
CA TYR A 53 14.22 8.37 -1.65
C TYR A 53 14.42 8.63 -0.16
N TYR A 54 13.54 8.11 0.69
CA TYR A 54 13.53 8.50 2.10
C TYR A 54 14.71 7.91 2.87
N ARG A 55 14.97 6.62 2.67
CA ARG A 55 16.05 5.89 3.35
C ARG A 55 17.42 6.12 2.71
N MET A 56 17.48 6.35 1.41
CA MET A 56 18.75 6.62 0.73
C MET A 56 19.23 8.07 1.00
N PRO A 57 20.49 8.26 1.44
CA PRO A 57 21.09 9.58 1.57
C PRO A 57 20.96 10.41 0.28
N PRO A 58 20.66 11.73 0.35
CA PRO A 58 20.40 12.55 -0.84
C PRO A 58 21.46 12.47 -1.95
N ASN A 59 22.74 12.36 -1.59
CA ASN A 59 23.86 12.26 -2.53
C ASN A 59 24.01 10.90 -3.21
N LYS A 60 23.23 9.88 -2.80
CA LYS A 60 23.25 8.52 -3.36
C LYS A 60 21.97 8.14 -4.11
N ARG A 61 20.99 9.05 -4.21
CA ARG A 61 19.69 8.74 -4.80
C ARG A 61 19.78 8.63 -6.32
N ASP A 62 19.39 7.48 -6.87
CA ASP A 62 19.03 7.37 -8.27
C ASP A 62 17.57 7.83 -8.45
N MET A 63 17.41 9.12 -8.75
CA MET A 63 16.09 9.72 -8.93
C MET A 63 15.34 9.16 -10.14
N VAL A 64 16.03 8.61 -11.16
CA VAL A 64 15.35 7.97 -12.30
C VAL A 64 14.60 6.73 -11.82
N THR A 65 15.24 5.91 -10.97
CA THR A 65 14.60 4.71 -10.41
C THR A 65 13.53 5.04 -9.38
N VAL A 66 13.76 6.04 -8.53
CA VAL A 66 12.74 6.55 -7.59
C VAL A 66 11.49 6.99 -8.35
N ASN A 67 11.64 7.80 -9.41
CA ASN A 67 10.51 8.31 -10.17
C ASN A 67 9.73 7.20 -10.88
N ARG A 68 10.40 6.16 -11.41
CA ARG A 68 9.73 4.99 -12.00
C ARG A 68 8.83 4.24 -11.00
N HIS A 69 9.30 4.09 -9.77
CA HIS A 69 8.51 3.52 -8.69
C HIS A 69 7.37 4.44 -8.25
N LEU A 70 7.61 5.75 -8.22
CA LEU A 70 6.60 6.74 -7.92
C LEU A 70 5.48 6.75 -8.98
N ASP A 71 5.81 6.68 -10.27
CA ASP A 71 4.84 6.58 -11.36
C ASP A 71 3.96 5.32 -11.20
N SER A 72 4.57 4.22 -10.78
CA SER A 72 3.83 2.99 -10.46
C SER A 72 2.89 3.18 -9.27
N CYS A 73 3.29 3.95 -8.25
CA CYS A 73 2.40 4.32 -7.14
C CYS A 73 1.23 5.18 -7.63
N ILE A 74 1.50 6.19 -8.47
CA ILE A 74 0.47 7.09 -9.03
C ILE A 74 -0.56 6.29 -9.84
N ASN A 75 -0.10 5.35 -10.69
CA ASN A 75 -1.01 4.46 -11.42
C ASN A 75 -1.89 3.60 -10.48
N CYS A 76 -1.35 3.15 -9.35
CA CYS A 76 -2.14 2.44 -8.35
C CYS A 76 -3.19 3.36 -7.69
N LEU A 77 -2.80 4.60 -7.36
CA LEU A 77 -3.71 5.60 -6.80
C LEU A 77 -4.88 5.91 -7.75
N GLU A 78 -4.65 5.92 -9.06
CA GLU A 78 -5.74 6.08 -10.05
C GLU A 78 -6.71 4.90 -10.07
N THR A 79 -6.22 3.66 -9.97
CA THR A 79 -7.11 2.49 -9.83
C THR A 79 -7.91 2.56 -8.53
N ILE A 80 -7.27 2.95 -7.42
CA ILE A 80 -7.95 3.13 -6.13
C ILE A 80 -9.00 4.25 -6.21
N ASN A 81 -8.68 5.35 -6.89
CA ASN A 81 -9.60 6.47 -7.10
C ASN A 81 -10.87 6.03 -7.82
N LYS A 82 -10.75 5.19 -8.86
CA LYS A 82 -11.91 4.61 -9.56
C LYS A 82 -12.77 3.75 -8.64
N GLN A 83 -12.17 2.98 -7.73
CA GLN A 83 -12.93 2.19 -6.76
C GLN A 83 -13.65 3.08 -5.74
N LEU A 84 -12.97 4.09 -5.21
CA LEU A 84 -13.53 5.03 -4.22
C LEU A 84 -14.58 5.99 -4.81
N GLN A 85 -14.62 6.13 -6.14
CA GLN A 85 -15.73 6.79 -6.82
C GLN A 85 -17.03 5.99 -6.68
N GLN A 86 -16.97 4.66 -6.62
CA GLN A 86 -18.14 3.79 -6.58
C GLN A 86 -18.59 3.48 -5.15
N THR A 87 -17.65 3.46 -4.21
CA THR A 87 -17.86 2.98 -2.84
C THR A 87 -17.13 3.87 -1.83
N PRO A 88 -17.69 4.11 -0.63
CA PRO A 88 -17.06 5.01 0.36
C PRO A 88 -15.77 4.43 0.97
N TYR A 89 -15.58 3.11 0.91
CA TYR A 89 -14.38 2.40 1.37
C TYR A 89 -13.93 1.38 0.32
N LEU A 90 -12.69 0.94 0.38
CA LEU A 90 -12.08 0.12 -0.67
C LEU A 90 -12.78 -1.21 -0.94
N ALA A 91 -13.37 -1.81 0.09
CA ALA A 91 -14.07 -3.08 0.00
C ALA A 91 -15.62 -2.93 0.02
N GLY A 92 -16.16 -1.71 -0.07
CA GLY A 92 -17.60 -1.47 -0.12
C GLY A 92 -18.09 -0.37 0.79
N SER A 93 -19.21 -0.61 1.47
CA SER A 93 -19.93 0.40 2.26
C SER A 93 -19.37 0.61 3.68
N THR A 94 -18.46 -0.23 4.14
CA THR A 94 -17.90 -0.19 5.50
C THR A 94 -16.38 -0.25 5.50
N LEU A 95 -15.76 0.37 6.51
CA LEU A 95 -14.31 0.35 6.71
C LEU A 95 -13.82 -1.09 6.86
N SER A 96 -12.77 -1.45 6.14
CA SER A 96 -12.24 -2.80 6.09
C SER A 96 -10.73 -2.86 6.31
N LEU A 97 -10.19 -4.07 6.34
CA LEU A 97 -8.74 -4.29 6.38
C LEU A 97 -8.04 -3.68 5.15
N ALA A 98 -8.71 -3.65 3.99
CA ALA A 98 -8.14 -3.04 2.79
C ALA A 98 -7.82 -1.56 3.02
N ASP A 99 -8.71 -0.84 3.69
CA ASP A 99 -8.54 0.59 3.97
C ASP A 99 -7.37 0.86 4.91
N ILE A 100 -7.18 0.01 5.91
CA ILE A 100 -6.07 0.12 6.87
C ILE A 100 -4.73 -0.11 6.14
N VAL A 101 -4.64 -1.17 5.33
CA VAL A 101 -3.41 -1.54 4.62
C VAL A 101 -3.03 -0.46 3.61
N VAL A 102 -3.96 -0.06 2.73
CA VAL A 102 -3.70 0.95 1.71
C VAL A 102 -3.48 2.33 2.34
N GLY A 103 -4.24 2.67 3.38
CA GLY A 103 -4.06 3.90 4.13
C GLY A 103 -2.67 4.00 4.76
N ALA A 104 -2.14 2.93 5.33
CA ALA A 104 -0.79 2.92 5.92
C ALA A 104 0.31 3.20 4.89
N VAL A 105 0.18 2.65 3.68
CA VAL A 105 1.08 2.92 2.55
C VAL A 105 1.04 4.39 2.16
N ILE A 106 -0.16 4.93 1.96
CA ILE A 106 -0.35 6.33 1.54
C ILE A 106 0.21 7.32 2.57
N TYR A 107 0.10 7.01 3.87
CA TYR A 107 0.67 7.88 4.91
C TYR A 107 2.18 8.06 4.74
N ARG A 108 2.94 6.97 4.65
CA ARG A 108 4.39 7.05 4.46
C ARG A 108 4.75 7.64 3.09
N LEU A 109 4.02 7.24 2.04
CA LEU A 109 4.23 7.75 0.69
C LEU A 109 4.11 9.29 0.63
N THR A 110 3.10 9.87 1.29
CA THR A 110 2.82 11.31 1.25
C THR A 110 3.56 12.12 2.32
N SER A 111 4.01 11.49 3.41
CA SER A 111 4.70 12.17 4.51
C SER A 111 6.23 12.18 4.39
N GLN A 112 6.80 11.44 3.43
CA GLN A 112 8.25 11.32 3.27
C GLN A 112 8.94 12.58 2.69
N GLY A 113 8.18 13.59 2.25
CA GLY A 113 8.71 14.85 1.70
C GLY A 113 8.65 15.00 0.18
N LEU A 114 8.16 14.00 -0.55
CA LEU A 114 7.81 14.14 -1.96
C LEU A 114 6.43 14.81 -2.10
N MET A 115 6.28 15.69 -3.09
CA MET A 115 4.97 16.22 -3.47
C MET A 115 4.25 15.20 -4.34
N ILE A 116 3.20 14.58 -3.80
CA ILE A 116 2.42 13.55 -4.48
C ILE A 116 0.96 13.99 -4.49
N PRO A 117 0.43 14.45 -5.64
CA PRO A 117 -0.97 14.83 -5.73
C PRO A 117 -1.83 13.57 -5.60
N LEU A 118 -2.70 13.54 -4.60
CA LEU A 118 -3.68 12.47 -4.46
C LEU A 118 -4.88 12.75 -5.36
N PRO A 119 -5.39 11.75 -6.11
CA PRO A 119 -6.64 11.88 -6.84
C PRO A 119 -7.81 12.23 -5.91
N LYS A 120 -8.84 12.91 -6.43
CA LYS A 120 -9.92 13.49 -5.61
C LYS A 120 -10.53 12.52 -4.60
N TYR A 121 -11.04 11.37 -5.04
CA TYR A 121 -11.74 10.44 -4.15
C TYR A 121 -10.78 9.76 -3.17
N VAL A 122 -9.52 9.58 -3.56
CA VAL A 122 -8.47 9.12 -2.65
C VAL A 122 -8.18 10.17 -1.58
N SER A 123 -8.07 11.44 -1.95
CA SER A 123 -7.84 12.54 -1.01
C SER A 123 -8.98 12.62 0.00
N ASP A 124 -10.23 12.62 -0.46
CA ASP A 124 -11.42 12.71 0.40
C ASP A 124 -11.49 11.52 1.39
N TRP A 125 -11.35 10.29 0.89
CA TRP A 125 -11.29 9.07 1.73
C TRP A 125 -10.12 9.10 2.72
N TYR A 126 -8.95 9.57 2.29
CA TYR A 126 -7.77 9.64 3.14
C TYR A 126 -7.94 10.65 4.29
N GLN A 127 -8.65 11.76 4.08
CA GLN A 127 -9.00 12.67 5.18
C GLN A 127 -9.92 12.00 6.20
N VAL A 128 -10.87 11.18 5.74
CA VAL A 128 -11.73 10.40 6.64
C VAL A 128 -10.87 9.45 7.50
N LEU A 129 -9.91 8.73 6.90
CA LEU A 129 -8.99 7.89 7.66
C LEU A 129 -8.19 8.69 8.69
N LYS A 130 -7.57 9.80 8.27
CA LYS A 130 -6.77 10.68 9.15
C LYS A 130 -7.56 11.27 10.32
N SER A 131 -8.88 11.36 10.21
CA SER A 131 -9.73 11.86 11.30
C SER A 131 -9.86 10.86 12.46
N ARG A 132 -9.67 9.55 12.20
CA ARG A 132 -9.98 8.48 13.16
C ARG A 132 -8.91 8.36 14.25
N PRO A 133 -9.28 8.25 15.54
CA PRO A 133 -8.31 8.12 16.63
C PRO A 133 -7.32 6.97 16.46
N GLY A 134 -7.81 5.77 16.12
CA GLY A 134 -6.93 4.60 15.92
C GLY A 134 -5.94 4.78 14.77
N TYR A 135 -6.34 5.44 13.68
CA TYR A 135 -5.44 5.72 12.56
C TYR A 135 -4.35 6.73 12.97
N LYS A 136 -4.72 7.79 13.70
CA LYS A 136 -3.75 8.76 14.25
C LYS A 136 -2.74 8.08 15.17
N THR A 137 -3.21 7.22 16.08
CA THR A 137 -2.35 6.56 17.07
C THR A 137 -1.40 5.53 16.44
N TRP A 138 -1.89 4.71 15.51
CA TRP A 138 -1.15 3.52 15.08
C TRP A 138 -0.55 3.62 13.67
N VAL A 139 -1.05 4.52 12.82
CA VAL A 139 -0.57 4.68 11.44
C VAL A 139 0.21 5.98 11.27
N MET A 140 -0.30 7.08 11.83
CA MET A 140 0.35 8.40 11.73
C MET A 140 1.51 8.57 12.71
N SER A 141 2.34 7.55 12.87
CA SER A 141 3.51 7.59 13.74
C SER A 141 4.67 8.34 13.07
N ASP A 142 5.61 8.81 13.87
CA ASP A 142 6.91 9.26 13.36
C ASP A 142 7.67 8.06 12.75
N PHE A 143 8.47 8.34 11.73
CA PHE A 143 9.37 7.39 11.08
C PHE A 143 10.71 8.05 10.70
N THR A 144 11.03 9.19 11.33
CA THR A 144 12.24 9.99 11.09
C THR A 144 13.53 9.21 11.32
N GLU A 145 13.51 8.21 12.20
CA GLU A 145 14.63 7.30 12.47
C GLU A 145 15.10 6.50 11.24
N LEU A 146 14.26 6.38 10.21
CA LEU A 146 14.58 5.68 8.96
C LEU A 146 15.22 6.60 7.89
N LYS A 147 15.24 7.90 8.12
CA LYS A 147 15.69 8.88 7.12
C LYS A 147 17.19 8.78 6.88
N ALA A 148 17.59 8.68 5.60
CA ALA A 148 19.00 8.51 5.20
C ALA A 148 19.69 7.31 5.86
N ARG A 149 18.92 6.30 6.31
CA ARG A 149 19.39 5.09 6.98
C ARG A 149 19.31 3.87 6.05
N GLU A 150 20.47 3.36 5.65
CA GLU A 150 20.62 2.26 4.69
C GLU A 150 20.47 0.85 5.33
N ASP A 151 20.59 0.74 6.66
CA ASP A 151 20.52 -0.53 7.42
C ASP A 151 19.15 -0.79 8.04
N PHE A 152 18.74 -2.06 8.18
CA PHE A 152 17.41 -2.45 8.64
C PHE A 152 17.05 -1.99 10.06
#